data_AF-A0A852JMZ5-F1
#
_entry.id   AF-A0A852JMZ5-F1
#
_cell.length_a   1.000
_cell.length_b   1.000
_cell.length_c   1.000
_cell.angle_alpha   90.00
_cell.angle_beta   90.00
_cell.angle_gamma   90.00
#
_symmetry.space_group_name_H-M   'P 1'
#
loop_
_entity.id
_entity.type
_entity.pdbx_description
1 polymer ?
#
loop_
_entity_poly.entity_id
_entity_poly.type
_entity_poly.pdbx_seq_one_letter_code
_entity_poly.pdbx_strand_id
1 'polypeptide(L)'
;VPPPTGVVVTSENFKTVLHWQYPPISETPHFIVEIKPYNLGKYKEVSTCVNTSAHFCDVSEEICGPYSSHWLKVKAVVGSEQSEYVETNEFILQKHGKL
;
A
#
# COMPACT_ATOMS: atom_id res chain seq x y z
N VAL A 1 -5.43 3.19 -17.90
CA VAL A 1 -5.88 2.85 -16.51
C VAL A 1 -5.62 4.00 -15.52
N PRO A 2 -6.62 4.53 -14.77
CA PRO A 2 -6.40 5.61 -13.81
C PRO A 2 -5.64 5.13 -12.56
N PRO A 3 -4.87 6.01 -11.88
CA PRO A 3 -4.22 5.67 -10.62
C PRO A 3 -5.22 5.56 -9.45
N PRO A 4 -4.93 4.75 -8.43
CA PRO A 4 -5.71 4.71 -7.19
C PRO A 4 -5.79 6.08 -6.50
N THR A 5 -6.88 6.36 -5.80
CA THR A 5 -7.08 7.63 -5.09
C THR A 5 -7.34 7.38 -3.60
N GLY A 6 -7.31 8.44 -2.78
CA GLY A 6 -7.58 8.32 -1.34
C GLY A 6 -6.67 7.31 -0.63
N VAL A 7 -5.40 7.21 -1.07
CA VAL A 7 -4.43 6.26 -0.52
C VAL A 7 -4.06 6.69 0.90
N VAL A 8 -4.36 5.86 1.89
CA VAL A 8 -4.17 6.16 3.30
C VAL A 8 -3.68 4.94 4.07
N VAL A 9 -2.78 5.17 5.02
CA VAL A 9 -2.30 4.14 5.95
C VAL A 9 -3.02 4.31 7.28
N THR A 10 -3.58 3.23 7.79
CA THR A 10 -4.12 3.17 9.16
C THR A 10 -3.34 2.14 9.96
N SER A 11 -3.22 2.36 11.27
CA SER A 11 -2.56 1.42 12.16
C SER A 11 -3.19 1.46 13.54
N GLU A 12 -3.76 0.35 13.96
CA GLU A 12 -4.43 0.19 15.26
C GLU A 12 -4.08 -1.18 15.84
N ASN A 13 -3.69 -1.23 17.13
CA ASN A 13 -3.26 -2.46 17.79
C ASN A 13 -2.21 -3.25 16.99
N PHE A 14 -1.20 -2.54 16.47
CA PHE A 14 -0.12 -3.06 15.62
C PHE A 14 -0.57 -3.62 14.26
N LYS A 15 -1.86 -3.58 13.95
CA LYS A 15 -2.38 -3.93 12.64
C LYS A 15 -2.30 -2.73 11.70
N THR A 16 -1.39 -2.78 10.74
CA THR A 16 -1.14 -1.69 9.78
C THR A 16 -1.70 -2.04 8.41
N VAL A 17 -2.63 -1.24 7.92
CA VAL A 17 -3.37 -1.50 6.68
C VAL A 17 -3.32 -0.29 5.76
N LEU A 18 -2.92 -0.52 4.52
CA LEU A 18 -3.04 0.45 3.43
C LEU A 18 -4.44 0.35 2.82
N HIS A 19 -5.10 1.48 2.60
CA HIS A 19 -6.41 1.55 1.95
C HIS A 19 -6.35 2.49 0.75
N TRP A 20 -7.16 2.22 -0.26
CA TRP A 20 -7.33 3.09 -1.42
C TRP A 20 -8.73 3.01 -1.99
N GLN A 21 -9.07 3.97 -2.84
CA GLN A 21 -10.29 4.03 -3.63
C GLN A 21 -9.96 3.82 -5.11
N TYR A 22 -10.94 3.34 -5.85
CA TYR A 22 -10.82 3.14 -7.29
C TYR A 22 -12.17 3.39 -7.97
N PRO A 23 -12.21 4.10 -9.12
CA PRO A 23 -13.46 4.31 -9.82
C PRO A 23 -14.06 2.99 -10.31
N PRO A 24 -15.41 2.91 -10.44
CA PRO A 24 -16.05 1.75 -11.06
C PRO A 24 -15.64 1.66 -12.53
N ILE A 25 -15.18 0.48 -12.93
CA ILE A 25 -14.80 0.17 -14.32
C ILE A 25 -15.44 -1.17 -14.73
N SER A 26 -15.54 -1.42 -16.04
CA SER A 26 -16.23 -2.62 -16.56
C SER A 26 -15.46 -3.92 -16.31
N GLU A 27 -14.13 -3.85 -16.22
CA GLU A 27 -13.26 -4.99 -15.91
C GLU A 27 -12.89 -5.01 -14.43
N THR A 28 -12.49 -6.16 -13.88
CA THR A 28 -12.05 -6.23 -12.48
C THR A 28 -10.63 -5.68 -12.35
N PRO A 29 -10.41 -4.54 -11.66
CA PRO A 29 -9.07 -4.03 -11.41
C PRO A 29 -8.35 -4.93 -10.41
N HIS A 30 -7.06 -5.13 -10.64
CA HIS A 30 -6.14 -5.71 -9.67
C HIS A 30 -5.13 -4.65 -9.24
N PHE A 31 -4.53 -4.84 -8.08
CA PHE A 31 -3.62 -3.88 -7.48
C PHE A 31 -2.33 -4.56 -7.07
N ILE A 32 -1.25 -3.79 -7.14
CA ILE A 32 0.07 -4.19 -6.68
C ILE A 32 0.52 -3.16 -5.66
N VAL A 33 0.82 -3.63 -4.44
CA VAL A 33 1.33 -2.81 -3.35
C VAL A 33 2.82 -3.08 -3.16
N GLU A 34 3.59 -2.01 -3.07
CA GLU A 34 5.00 -2.05 -2.71
C GLU A 34 5.26 -1.24 -1.44
N ILE A 35 6.24 -1.69 -0.66
CA ILE A 35 6.73 -1.01 0.53
C ILE A 35 8.24 -0.78 0.43
N LYS A 36 8.68 0.40 0.89
CA LYS A 36 10.09 0.77 1.03
C LYS A 36 10.37 1.03 2.51
N PRO A 37 10.97 0.06 3.24
CA PRO A 37 11.54 0.31 4.55
C PRO A 37 12.77 1.22 4.43
N TYR A 38 12.94 2.18 5.34
CA TYR A 38 14.10 3.08 5.35
C TYR A 38 15.44 2.33 5.30
N ASN A 39 15.58 1.27 6.10
CA ASN A 39 16.81 0.48 6.20
C ASN A 39 17.16 -0.25 4.89
N LEU A 40 16.16 -0.60 4.07
CA LEU A 40 16.38 -1.26 2.79
C LEU A 40 16.58 -0.24 1.66
N GLY A 41 15.94 0.93 1.75
CA GLY A 41 16.05 2.03 0.80
C GLY A 41 15.47 1.74 -0.60
N LYS A 42 14.87 0.56 -0.81
CA LYS A 42 14.28 0.14 -2.08
C LYS A 42 12.87 -0.38 -1.85
N TYR A 43 12.02 -0.17 -2.86
CA TYR A 43 10.70 -0.78 -2.88
C TYR A 43 10.80 -2.28 -3.13
N LYS A 44 9.96 -3.03 -2.42
CA LYS A 44 9.68 -4.44 -2.66
C LYS A 44 8.17 -4.65 -2.66
N GLU A 45 7.72 -5.64 -3.42
CA GLU A 45 6.31 -6.04 -3.42
C GLU A 45 5.91 -6.65 -2.08
N VAL A 46 4.70 -6.34 -1.63
CA VAL A 46 4.07 -7.03 -0.50
C VAL A 46 3.42 -8.29 -1.05
N SER A 47 3.99 -9.46 -0.73
CA SER A 47 3.65 -10.74 -1.37
C SER A 47 2.16 -11.09 -1.31
N THR A 48 1.48 -10.73 -0.22
CA THR A 48 0.04 -10.95 -0.01
C THR A 48 -0.86 -10.00 -0.83
N CYS A 49 -0.27 -9.00 -1.48
CA CYS A 49 -0.96 -7.92 -2.18
C CYS A 49 -0.42 -7.70 -3.60
N VAL A 50 0.14 -8.75 -4.22
CA VAL A 50 0.46 -8.78 -5.65
C VAL A 50 -0.78 -9.27 -6.40
N ASN A 51 -1.32 -8.43 -7.30
CA ASN A 51 -2.54 -8.69 -8.06
C ASN A 51 -3.76 -8.99 -7.17
N THR A 52 -3.95 -8.21 -6.10
CA THR A 52 -5.17 -8.30 -5.29
C THR A 52 -6.31 -7.51 -5.92
N SER A 53 -7.55 -7.99 -5.85
CA SER A 53 -8.74 -7.19 -6.19
C SER A 53 -9.28 -6.41 -4.99
N ALA A 54 -8.70 -6.59 -3.80
CA ALA A 54 -9.10 -5.86 -2.61
C ALA A 54 -8.68 -4.39 -2.72
N HIS A 55 -9.40 -3.52 -2.02
CA HIS A 55 -9.11 -2.08 -1.93
C HIS A 55 -8.30 -1.74 -0.67
N PHE A 56 -7.63 -2.75 -0.12
CA PHE A 56 -6.78 -2.64 1.03
C PHE A 56 -5.66 -3.69 0.97
N CYS A 57 -4.61 -3.48 1.76
CA CYS A 57 -3.52 -4.41 1.94
C CYS A 57 -3.05 -4.40 3.39
N ASP A 58 -3.04 -5.56 4.03
CA ASP A 58 -2.43 -5.72 5.35
C ASP A 58 -0.91 -5.80 5.17
N VAL A 59 -0.20 -4.81 5.70
CA VAL A 59 1.25 -4.67 5.60
C VAL A 59 1.93 -4.84 6.96
N SER A 60 1.20 -5.33 7.97
CA SER A 60 1.69 -5.44 9.34
C SER A 60 3.00 -6.22 9.43
N GLU A 61 3.13 -7.30 8.66
CA GLU A 61 4.34 -8.14 8.60
C GLU A 61 5.54 -7.44 7.96
N GLU A 62 5.30 -6.37 7.19
CA GLU A 62 6.33 -5.61 6.50
C GLU A 62 6.89 -4.44 7.34
N ILE A 63 6.20 -4.08 8.44
CA ILE A 63 6.61 -2.99 9.33
C ILE A 63 7.73 -3.47 10.26
N CYS A 64 8.98 -3.32 9.79
CA CYS A 64 10.16 -3.56 10.60
C CYS A 64 10.48 -2.38 11.52
N GLY A 65 10.29 -2.56 12.83
CA GLY A 65 10.73 -1.64 13.87
C GLY A 65 9.80 -0.45 14.09
N PRO A 66 9.50 -0.08 15.35
CA PRO A 66 8.49 0.93 15.64
C PRO A 66 8.88 2.36 15.25
N TYR A 67 10.18 2.66 15.17
CA TYR A 67 10.72 3.99 14.88
C TYR A 67 11.22 4.17 13.45
N SER A 68 11.27 3.10 12.66
CA SER A 68 11.74 3.18 11.29
C SER A 68 10.68 3.77 10.39
N SER A 69 11.11 4.54 9.39
CA SER A 69 10.24 5.09 8.37
C SER A 69 9.93 4.06 7.28
N HIS A 70 8.71 4.11 6.77
CA HIS A 70 8.22 3.30 5.68
C HIS A 70 7.45 4.19 4.69
N TRP A 71 7.57 3.86 3.41
CA TRP A 71 6.73 4.43 2.36
C TRP A 71 6.02 3.30 1.65
N LEU A 72 4.74 3.50 1.38
CA LEU A 72 3.93 2.55 0.63
C LEU A 72 3.49 3.17 -0.67
N LYS A 73 3.33 2.36 -1.70
CA LYS A 73 2.72 2.80 -2.95
C LYS A 73 1.88 1.71 -3.56
N VAL A 74 0.85 2.11 -4.30
CA VAL A 74 -0.07 1.20 -4.96
C VAL A 74 -0.32 1.66 -6.40
N LYS A 75 -0.42 0.70 -7.32
CA LYS A 75 -0.88 0.93 -8.70
C LYS A 75 -2.01 -0.03 -9.05
N ALA A 76 -2.77 0.32 -10.07
CA ALA A 76 -3.81 -0.52 -10.63
C ALA A 76 -3.33 -1.22 -11.91
N VAL A 77 -3.86 -2.41 -12.15
CA VAL A 77 -3.68 -3.24 -13.34
C VAL A 77 -5.05 -3.65 -13.84
N VAL A 78 -5.35 -3.34 -15.10
CA VAL A 78 -6.62 -3.69 -15.75
C VAL A 78 -6.30 -4.25 -17.13
N GLY A 79 -6.60 -5.53 -17.34
CA GLY A 79 -6.14 -6.27 -18.51
C GLY A 79 -4.60 -6.22 -18.63
N SER A 80 -4.11 -5.65 -19.73
CA SER A 80 -2.68 -5.44 -19.99
C SER A 80 -2.16 -4.05 -19.64
N GLU A 81 -3.03 -3.13 -19.22
CA GLU A 81 -2.65 -1.76 -18.87
C GLU A 81 -2.36 -1.62 -17.37
N GLN A 82 -1.42 -0.74 -17.03
CA GLN A 82 -1.07 -0.40 -15.65
C GLN A 82 -1.14 1.11 -15.44
N SER A 83 -1.53 1.53 -14.24
CA SER A 83 -1.42 2.94 -13.83
C SER A 83 -0.02 3.26 -13.31
N GLU A 84 0.26 4.56 -13.19
CA GLU A 84 1.33 5.04 -12.32
C GLU A 84 1.07 4.64 -10.86
N TYR A 85 2.15 4.55 -10.09
CA TYR A 85 2.08 4.34 -8.64
C TYR A 85 1.63 5.63 -7.93
N VAL A 86 0.82 5.46 -6.89
CA VAL A 86 0.52 6.52 -5.92
C VAL A 86 1.17 6.17 -4.61
N GLU A 87 2.13 7.01 -4.21
CA GLU A 87 2.92 6.86 -2.98
C GLU A 87 2.26 7.60 -1.81
N THR A 88 2.35 7.01 -0.62
CA THR A 88 1.92 7.64 0.63
C THR A 88 2.95 8.65 1.11
N ASN A 89 2.54 9.52 2.03
CA ASN A 89 3.50 10.18 2.90
C ASN A 89 4.28 9.15 3.74
N GLU A 90 5.37 9.60 4.36
CA GLU A 90 6.13 8.81 5.31
C GLU A 90 5.24 8.26 6.44
N PHE A 91 5.40 6.97 6.73
CA PHE A 91 4.75 6.29 7.84
C PHE A 91 5.80 5.83 8.87
N ILE A 92 5.57 6.12 10.14
CA ILE A 92 6.35 5.62 11.28
C ILE A 92 5.34 5.05 12.28
N LEU A 93 5.48 3.76 12.63
CA LEU A 93 4.52 3.07 13.47
C LEU A 93 4.33 3.75 14.83
N GLN A 94 5.40 4.15 15.50
CA GLN A 94 5.33 4.80 16.81
C GLN A 94 4.61 6.16 16.76
N LYS A 95 4.67 6.86 15.62
CA LYS A 95 4.08 8.19 15.45
C LYS A 95 2.62 8.14 15.03
N HIS A 96 2.28 7.19 14.16
CA HIS A 96 0.97 7.15 13.50
C HIS A 96 0.08 5.99 13.98
N GLY A 97 0.66 4.98 14.63
CA GLY A 97 -0.06 3.86 15.22
C GLY A 97 -0.87 4.28 16.43
N LYS A 98 -2.05 3.68 16.55
CA LYS A 98 -2.95 3.80 17.70
C LYS A 98 -3.00 2.47 18.45
N LEU A 99 -3.24 2.55 19.76
CA LEU A 99 -3.53 1.41 20.63
C LEU A 99 -5.04 1.37 20.87
#